data_AF-A0A429K0Q3-F1
#
_entry.id   AF-A0A429K0Q3-F1
#
_cell.length_a   1.000
_cell.length_b   1.000
_cell.length_c   1.000
_cell.angle_alpha   90.00
_cell.angle_beta   90.00
_cell.angle_gamma   90.00
#
_symmetry.space_group_name_H-M   'P 1'
#
loop_
_entity.id
_entity.type
_entity.pdbx_description
1 polymer ?
#
loop_
_entity_poly.entity_id
_entity_poly.type
_entity_poly.pdbx_seq_one_letter_code
_entity_poly.pdbx_strand_id
1 'polypeptide(L)'
;MIESMTPSMYIKQDFSAEIAAWVEQGNQIKVLGRGESTHNKGFNNRENKTPQEAMRRVMANSVAQTRKAKENSYSTARVEAKQAGLAHYDGRPCGVCKSTKRYVGCNKCVPCMNEKNRRYKERVK
;
A
#
# COMPACT_ATOMS: atom_id res chain seq x y z
N MET A 1 -41.68 -70.89 7.85
CA MET A 1 -40.64 -71.94 7.81
C MET A 1 -39.68 -71.58 6.68
N ILE A 2 -38.42 -71.31 7.07
CA ILE A 2 -37.18 -71.14 6.30
C ILE A 2 -37.24 -70.16 5.11
N GLU A 3 -36.99 -68.89 5.41
CA GLU A 3 -36.56 -67.85 4.47
C GLU A 3 -35.18 -68.22 3.91
N SER A 4 -35.05 -68.28 2.58
CA SER A 4 -33.77 -68.51 1.91
C SER A 4 -32.90 -67.26 2.04
N MET A 5 -32.01 -67.23 3.03
CA MET A 5 -30.93 -66.24 3.11
C MET A 5 -29.94 -66.50 1.98
N THR A 6 -30.10 -65.82 0.85
CA THR A 6 -28.98 -65.65 -0.08
C THR A 6 -28.02 -64.62 0.51
N PRO A 7 -26.73 -64.93 0.71
CA PRO A 7 -25.78 -63.95 1.20
C PRO A 7 -25.66 -62.83 0.17
N SER A 8 -25.98 -61.61 0.56
CA SER A 8 -25.63 -60.41 -0.20
C SER A 8 -24.10 -60.30 -0.24
N MET A 9 -23.49 -60.98 -1.21
CA MET A 9 -22.07 -60.83 -1.46
C MET A 9 -21.87 -59.44 -2.04
N TYR A 10 -21.43 -58.51 -1.20
CA TYR A 10 -20.98 -57.19 -1.62
C TYR A 10 -19.68 -57.37 -2.42
N ILE A 11 -19.80 -57.63 -3.72
CA ILE A 11 -18.66 -57.63 -4.63
C ILE A 11 -18.19 -56.19 -4.69
N LYS A 12 -17.15 -55.86 -3.92
CA LYS A 12 -16.48 -54.57 -4.04
C LYS A 12 -16.04 -54.44 -5.50
N GLN A 13 -16.39 -53.31 -6.12
CA GLN A 13 -15.98 -53.03 -7.49
C GLN A 13 -14.47 -53.19 -7.60
N ASP A 14 -14.06 -54.04 -8.52
CA ASP A 14 -12.66 -54.30 -8.78
C ASP A 14 -12.11 -53.23 -9.73
N PHE A 15 -11.36 -52.29 -9.16
CA PHE A 15 -10.73 -51.20 -9.90
C PHE A 15 -9.34 -51.59 -10.44
N SER A 16 -8.93 -52.85 -10.33
CA SER A 16 -7.59 -53.30 -10.74
C SER A 16 -7.29 -52.97 -12.21
N ALA A 17 -8.28 -53.12 -13.09
CA ALA A 17 -8.13 -52.78 -14.51
C ALA A 17 -7.98 -51.26 -14.75
N GLU A 18 -8.72 -50.44 -14.01
CA GLU A 18 -8.63 -48.97 -14.09
C GLU A 18 -7.30 -48.45 -13.53
N ILE A 19 -6.81 -49.05 -12.45
CA ILE A 19 -5.52 -48.72 -11.84
C ILE A 19 -4.39 -49.13 -12.79
N ALA A 20 -4.44 -50.33 -13.39
CA ALA A 20 -3.43 -50.77 -14.35
C ALA A 20 -3.37 -49.85 -15.58
N ALA A 21 -4.53 -49.46 -16.12
CA ALA A 21 -4.61 -48.51 -17.22
C ALA A 21 -4.08 -47.11 -16.85
N TRP A 22 -4.31 -46.65 -15.60
CA TRP A 22 -3.78 -45.39 -15.10
C TRP A 22 -2.26 -45.40 -14.94
N VAL A 23 -1.70 -46.54 -14.49
CA VAL A 23 -0.26 -46.73 -14.36
C VAL A 23 0.43 -46.83 -15.73
N GLU A 24 -0.18 -47.52 -16.71
CA GLU A 24 0.33 -47.57 -18.09
C GLU A 24 0.32 -46.20 -18.78
N GLN A 25 -0.63 -45.32 -18.44
CA GLN A 25 -0.65 -43.92 -18.87
C GLN A 25 0.41 -43.04 -18.16
N GLY A 26 1.33 -43.66 -17.41
CA GLY A 26 2.52 -43.02 -16.85
C GLY A 26 2.25 -42.20 -15.59
N ASN A 27 1.17 -42.49 -14.85
CA ASN A 27 0.75 -41.72 -13.66
C ASN A 27 0.64 -40.21 -13.92
N GLN A 28 0.37 -39.80 -15.17
CA GLN A 28 0.20 -38.39 -15.47
C GLN A 28 -1.11 -37.92 -14.83
N ILE A 29 -0.99 -37.18 -13.72
CA ILE A 29 -2.06 -36.32 -13.22
C ILE A 29 -2.50 -35.50 -14.42
N LYS A 30 -3.75 -35.71 -14.89
CA LYS A 30 -4.33 -34.93 -15.98
C LYS A 30 -4.01 -33.48 -15.70
N VAL A 31 -3.17 -32.88 -16.53
CA VAL A 31 -2.88 -31.46 -16.45
C VAL A 31 -4.24 -30.79 -16.59
N LEU A 32 -4.74 -30.22 -15.48
CA LEU A 32 -5.94 -29.41 -15.50
C LEU A 32 -5.77 -28.42 -16.65
N GLY A 33 -6.72 -28.41 -17.58
CA GLY A 33 -6.68 -27.51 -18.72
C GLY A 33 -6.38 -26.10 -18.21
N ARG A 34 -5.46 -25.40 -18.87
CA ARG A 34 -5.01 -24.05 -18.46
C ARG A 34 -6.22 -23.20 -18.06
N GLY A 35 -6.43 -23.00 -16.76
CA GLY A 35 -7.57 -22.26 -16.23
C GLY A 35 -8.14 -22.76 -14.91
N GLU A 36 -7.99 -24.03 -14.55
CA GLU A 36 -8.60 -24.58 -13.33
C GLU A 36 -7.63 -24.65 -12.15
N SER A 37 -7.12 -23.49 -11.70
CA SER A 37 -6.70 -23.23 -10.29
C SER A 37 -5.98 -21.89 -10.14
N THR A 38 -6.55 -20.78 -10.61
CA THR A 38 -5.98 -19.45 -10.29
C THR A 38 -7.03 -18.39 -10.00
N HIS A 39 -8.16 -18.75 -9.38
CA HIS A 39 -8.96 -17.75 -8.68
C HIS A 39 -8.35 -17.46 -7.30
N ASN A 40 -7.13 -16.91 -7.30
CA ASN A 40 -6.69 -16.09 -6.17
C ASN A 40 -7.54 -14.83 -6.20
N LYS A 41 -8.75 -14.89 -5.63
CA LYS A 41 -9.54 -13.70 -5.34
C LYS A 41 -8.68 -12.84 -4.43
N GLY A 42 -7.99 -11.85 -5.01
CA GLY A 42 -7.26 -10.87 -4.22
C GLY A 42 -8.22 -10.22 -3.23
N PHE A 43 -7.74 -9.85 -2.05
CA PHE A 43 -8.53 -9.13 -1.06
C PHE A 43 -9.18 -7.89 -1.72
N ASN A 44 -10.51 -7.82 -1.70
CA ASN A 44 -11.34 -6.81 -2.39
C ASN A 44 -11.27 -6.80 -3.93
N ASN A 45 -11.27 -7.95 -4.61
CA ASN A 45 -11.26 -8.04 -6.08
C ASN A 45 -10.09 -7.26 -6.73
N ARG A 46 -9.00 -7.03 -5.99
CA ARG A 46 -7.81 -6.42 -6.55
C ARG A 46 -7.07 -7.47 -7.37
N GLU A 47 -6.81 -7.15 -8.64
CA GLU A 47 -5.89 -7.94 -9.45
C GLU A 47 -4.57 -8.09 -8.68
N ASN A 48 -4.09 -9.33 -8.58
CA ASN A 48 -2.82 -9.62 -7.94
C ASN A 48 -1.71 -9.07 -8.84
N LYS A 49 -1.29 -7.83 -8.56
CA LYS A 49 -0.20 -7.17 -9.28
C LYS A 49 1.06 -7.99 -9.09
N THR A 50 1.79 -8.18 -10.19
CA THR A 50 3.09 -8.86 -10.14
C THR A 50 4.03 -8.11 -9.18
N PRO A 51 4.94 -8.80 -8.47
CA PRO A 51 5.93 -8.14 -7.61
C PRO A 51 6.72 -7.03 -8.33
N GLN A 52 6.98 -7.21 -9.63
CA GLN A 52 7.67 -6.25 -10.48
C GLN A 52 6.85 -4.96 -10.69
N GLU A 53 5.54 -5.06 -10.82
CA GLU A 53 4.66 -3.90 -10.94
C GLU A 53 4.51 -3.17 -9.60
N ALA A 54 4.47 -3.90 -8.49
CA ALA A 54 4.49 -3.31 -7.16
C ALA A 54 5.76 -2.49 -6.94
N MET A 55 6.94 -3.03 -7.28
CA MET A 55 8.21 -2.28 -7.21
C MET A 55 8.21 -1.06 -8.13
N ARG A 56 7.77 -1.20 -9.40
CA ARG A 56 7.67 -0.07 -10.34
C ARG A 56 6.80 1.06 -9.77
N ARG A 57 5.68 0.74 -9.12
CA ARG A 57 4.79 1.73 -8.51
C ARG A 57 5.44 2.44 -7.31
N VAL A 58 6.15 1.71 -6.45
CA VAL A 58 6.88 2.30 -5.32
C VAL A 58 7.93 3.29 -5.81
N MET A 59 8.71 2.89 -6.83
CA MET A 59 9.72 3.76 -7.43
C MET A 59 9.09 4.99 -8.10
N ALA A 60 8.01 4.81 -8.87
CA ALA A 60 7.29 5.92 -9.49
C ALA A 60 6.74 6.91 -8.45
N ASN A 61 6.18 6.41 -7.34
CA ASN A 61 5.71 7.24 -6.24
C ASN A 61 6.85 8.02 -5.57
N SER A 62 7.98 7.36 -5.34
CA SER A 62 9.18 8.01 -4.79
C SER A 62 9.65 9.16 -5.68
N VAL A 63 9.79 8.91 -6.99
CA VAL A 63 10.18 9.95 -7.97
C VAL A 63 9.16 11.08 -8.01
N ALA A 64 7.85 10.78 -8.00
CA ALA A 64 6.80 11.80 -8.00
C ALA A 64 6.83 12.66 -6.73
N GLN A 65 7.11 12.08 -5.57
CA GLN A 65 7.29 12.82 -4.32
C GLN A 65 8.52 13.73 -4.37
N THR A 66 9.65 13.23 -4.88
CA THR A 66 10.87 14.04 -5.06
C THR A 66 10.64 15.21 -6.02
N ARG A 67 9.92 14.99 -7.13
CA ARG A 67 9.55 16.06 -8.06
C ARG A 67 8.66 17.13 -7.41
N LYS A 68 7.62 16.71 -6.68
CA LYS A 68 6.75 17.64 -5.92
C LYS A 68 7.51 18.41 -4.84
N ALA A 69 8.48 17.79 -4.19
CA ALA A 69 9.34 18.47 -3.22
C ALA A 69 10.24 19.53 -3.89
N LYS A 70 10.79 19.24 -5.08
CA LYS A 70 11.53 20.21 -5.89
C LYS A 70 10.66 21.38 -6.35
N GLU A 71 9.41 21.12 -6.74
CA GLU A 71 8.46 22.17 -7.12
C GLU A 71 8.04 23.05 -5.93
N ASN A 72 8.04 22.49 -4.72
CA ASN A 72 7.60 23.20 -3.52
C ASN A 72 8.79 23.83 -2.78
N SER A 73 9.37 24.87 -3.39
CA SER A 73 10.58 25.59 -2.93
C SER A 73 10.53 26.07 -1.47
N TYR A 74 9.33 26.33 -0.93
CA TYR A 74 9.19 26.77 0.45
C TYR A 74 9.41 25.65 1.48
N SER A 75 9.20 24.39 1.09
CA SER A 75 9.42 23.24 1.96
C SER A 75 10.90 22.94 2.14
N THR A 76 11.69 23.04 1.06
CA THR A 76 13.15 22.94 1.10
C THR A 76 13.76 24.11 1.87
N ALA A 77 13.30 25.34 1.64
CA ALA A 77 13.78 26.51 2.37
C ALA A 77 13.63 26.38 3.90
N ARG A 78 12.57 25.72 4.39
CA ARG A 78 12.40 25.45 5.83
C ARG A 78 13.40 24.41 6.33
N VAL A 79 13.63 23.35 5.56
CA VAL A 79 14.55 22.27 5.92
C VAL A 79 15.98 22.80 5.95
N GLU A 80 16.38 23.56 4.93
CA GLU A 80 17.69 24.24 4.86
C GLU A 80 17.89 25.19 6.04
N ALA A 81 16.89 26.03 6.35
CA ALA A 81 16.95 26.93 7.50
C ALA A 81 17.03 26.17 8.84
N LYS A 82 16.36 25.01 8.96
CA LYS A 82 16.44 24.16 10.15
C LYS A 82 17.83 23.53 10.30
N GLN A 83 18.43 23.07 9.20
CA GLN A 83 19.78 22.51 9.19
C GLN A 83 20.84 23.58 9.49
N ALA A 84 20.63 24.80 9.00
CA ALA A 84 21.49 25.96 9.28
C ALA A 84 21.27 26.57 10.69
N GLY A 85 20.36 26.04 11.50
CA GLY A 85 20.06 26.55 12.83
C GLY A 85 19.40 27.95 12.85
N LEU A 86 18.82 28.39 11.73
CA LEU A 86 18.14 29.67 11.63
C LEU A 86 16.79 29.63 12.37
N ALA A 87 16.44 30.74 13.04
CA ALA A 87 15.13 30.88 13.67
C ALA A 87 14.01 31.14 12.63
N HIS A 88 14.36 31.73 11.49
CA HIS A 88 13.43 32.20 10.48
C HIS A 88 13.88 31.83 9.06
N TYR A 89 12.92 31.75 8.15
CA TYR A 89 13.16 31.51 6.73
C TYR A 89 12.12 32.25 5.88
N ASP A 90 12.42 32.42 4.59
CA ASP A 90 11.48 32.96 3.61
C ASP A 90 10.65 31.84 3.00
N GLY A 91 9.38 31.81 3.41
CA GLY A 91 8.41 30.82 3.01
C GLY A 91 7.26 31.43 2.19
N ARG A 92 6.18 30.64 2.04
CA ARG A 92 4.97 31.09 1.36
C ARG A 92 4.46 32.41 1.97
N PRO A 93 4.07 33.41 1.15
CA PRO A 93 3.46 34.65 1.62
C PRO A 93 2.31 34.40 2.61
N CYS A 94 2.26 35.17 3.68
CA CYS A 94 1.16 35.13 4.65
C CYS A 94 -0.15 35.58 3.99
N GLY A 95 -1.26 34.88 4.24
CA GLY A 95 -2.57 35.31 3.72
C GLY A 95 -3.00 36.69 4.21
N VAL A 96 -2.61 37.04 5.45
CA VAL A 96 -3.01 38.27 6.15
C VAL A 96 -2.08 39.43 5.82
N CYS A 97 -0.80 39.35 6.22
CA CYS A 97 0.14 40.47 6.11
C CYS A 97 1.07 40.40 4.89
N LYS A 98 0.89 39.40 4.01
CA LYS A 98 1.68 39.15 2.79
C LYS A 98 3.20 38.91 2.97
N SER A 99 3.74 39.05 4.19
CA SER A 99 5.14 38.75 4.50
C SER A 99 5.48 37.28 4.23
N THR A 100 6.72 37.06 3.76
CA THR A 100 7.32 35.74 3.51
C THR A 100 8.03 35.18 4.75
N LYS A 101 8.38 36.02 5.73
CA LYS A 101 9.14 35.63 6.93
C LYS A 101 8.32 34.70 7.82
N ARG A 102 8.82 33.49 8.05
CA ARG A 102 8.18 32.45 8.89
C ARG A 102 9.15 31.86 9.90
N TYR A 103 8.61 31.44 11.04
CA TYR A 103 9.35 30.71 12.06
C TYR A 103 9.68 29.29 11.59
N VAL A 104 10.94 28.86 11.76
CA VAL A 104 11.37 27.50 11.41
C VAL A 104 10.69 26.47 12.30
N GLY A 105 10.57 26.74 13.61
CA GLY A 105 9.97 25.81 14.58
C GLY A 105 8.49 25.53 14.31
N CYS A 106 7.68 26.57 14.11
CA CYS A 106 6.22 26.44 14.05
C CYS A 106 5.58 26.82 12.71
N ASN A 107 6.36 27.19 11.68
CA ASN A 107 5.87 27.63 10.35
C ASN A 107 4.85 28.79 10.40
N LYS A 108 4.77 29.50 11.53
CA LYS A 108 3.89 30.66 11.68
C LYS A 108 4.53 31.90 11.05
N CYS A 109 3.71 32.78 10.50
CA CYS A 109 4.13 34.08 10.01
C CYS A 109 4.73 34.92 11.15
N VAL A 110 5.95 35.43 10.97
CA VAL A 110 6.67 36.18 12.00
C VAL A 110 5.93 37.46 12.39
N PRO A 111 5.58 38.37 11.46
CA PRO A 111 4.81 39.58 11.78
C PRO A 111 3.49 39.30 12.51
N CYS A 112 2.69 38.35 12.04
CA CYS A 112 1.39 38.07 12.66
C CYS A 112 1.53 37.51 14.07
N MET A 113 2.55 36.70 14.34
CA MET A 113 2.79 36.14 15.67
C MET A 113 3.28 37.25 16.62
N ASN A 114 4.18 38.12 16.15
CA ASN A 114 4.68 39.25 16.94
C ASN A 114 3.56 40.22 17.30
N GLU A 115 2.67 40.53 16.36
CA GLU A 115 1.50 41.38 16.61
C GLU A 115 0.53 40.76 17.62
N LYS A 116 0.27 39.44 17.52
CA LYS A 116 -0.55 38.73 18.51
C LYS A 116 0.08 38.76 19.90
N ASN A 117 1.39 38.57 19.98
CA ASN A 117 2.13 38.62 21.25
C ASN A 117 2.12 40.02 21.85
N ARG A 118 2.24 41.08 21.03
CA ARG A 118 2.13 42.48 21.46
C ARG A 118 0.76 42.74 22.11
N ARG A 119 -0.33 42.41 21.41
CA ARG A 119 -1.71 42.54 21.94
C ARG A 119 -1.99 41.70 23.18
N TYR A 120 -1.32 40.56 23.32
CA TYR A 120 -1.42 39.76 24.55
C TYR A 120 -0.74 40.46 25.72
N LYS A 121 0.50 40.94 25.54
CA LYS A 121 1.24 41.68 26.58
C LYS A 121 0.51 42.95 27.03
N GLU A 122 -0.16 43.64 26.11
CA GLU A 122 -0.96 44.84 26.43
C GLU A 122 -2.21 44.53 27.25
N ARG A 123 -2.76 43.31 27.19
CA ARG A 123 -3.93 42.90 27.98
C ARG A 123 -3.58 42.30 29.34
N VAL A 124 -2.35 41.81 29.48
CA VAL A 124 -1.86 41.17 30.71
C VAL A 124 -1.12 42.17 31.61
N LYS A 125 -0.67 43.30 31.05
CA LYS A 125 -0.33 44.49 31.82
C LYS A 125 -1.58 45.10 32.43
#